data_AF-A0A9E3X430-F1
#
_entry.id   AF-A0A9E3X430-F1
#
_cell.length_a   1.000
_cell.length_b   1.000
_cell.length_c   1.000
_cell.angle_alpha   90.00
_cell.angle_beta   90.00
_cell.angle_gamma   90.00
#
_symmetry.space_group_name_H-M   'P 1'
#
loop_
_entity.id
_entity.type
_entity.pdbx_description
1 polymer ?
#
loop_
_entity_poly.entity_id
_entity_poly.type
_entity_poly.pdbx_seq_one_letter_code
_entity_poly.pdbx_strand_id
1 'polypeptide(L)'
;LILEDPPLASLGESDSVAEDHYVLFRALRDVMMKESPDSDKRAALSTLDPKRDAAQIRDWYKRLSVFDPTYFDFFASGRKVESSQYRQLDQVLPGISCPVLLIQGDPSNGGLLSDEFVETSVSLLPDGSYVKILGAGHNVHADRPNQFSRAVNEFLGSI
;
A
#
# COMPACT_ATOMS: atom_id res chain seq x y z
N LEU A 1 17.69 -2.49 -0.12
CA LEU A 1 16.30 -2.43 0.39
C LEU A 1 15.40 -1.90 -0.71
N ILE A 2 14.17 -2.40 -0.86
CA ILE A 2 13.19 -1.89 -1.83
C ILE A 2 11.92 -1.53 -1.05
N LEU A 3 11.47 -0.28 -1.21
CA LEU A 3 10.26 0.25 -0.58
C LEU A 3 9.22 0.51 -1.68
N GLU A 4 8.17 -0.31 -1.71
CA GLU A 4 7.07 -0.18 -2.68
C GLU A 4 5.93 0.65 -2.09
N ASP A 5 5.71 1.83 -2.70
CA ASP A 5 4.70 2.83 -2.38
C ASP A 5 4.38 2.91 -0.87
N PRO A 6 5.41 3.04 -0.02
CA PRO A 6 5.22 2.89 1.41
C PRO A 6 4.29 4.01 1.92
N PRO A 7 3.33 3.71 2.80
CA PRO A 7 2.43 4.69 3.40
C PRO A 7 3.16 5.59 4.43
N LEU A 8 4.27 6.22 4.04
CA LEU A 8 5.10 7.06 4.90
C LEU A 8 4.36 8.32 5.35
N ALA A 9 3.40 8.79 4.54
CA ALA A 9 2.60 9.98 4.79
C ALA A 9 1.28 9.72 5.54
N SER A 10 0.71 8.51 5.43
CA SER A 10 -0.66 8.23 5.94
C SER A 10 -0.72 8.04 7.46
N LEU A 11 0.39 8.28 8.15
CA LEU A 11 0.49 8.32 9.62
C LEU A 11 0.63 9.77 10.12
N GLY A 12 0.57 10.75 9.20
CA GLY A 12 0.84 12.17 9.44
C GLY A 12 -0.21 13.16 8.90
N GLU A 13 -0.75 13.02 7.68
CA GLU A 13 -1.65 14.06 7.10
C GLU A 13 -2.84 13.61 6.20
N SER A 14 -3.84 14.51 6.20
CA SER A 14 -5.20 14.56 5.62
C SER A 14 -6.22 13.50 6.10
N ASP A 15 -7.26 14.00 6.79
CA ASP A 15 -8.37 13.19 7.32
C ASP A 15 -9.19 12.48 6.22
N SER A 16 -9.11 12.90 4.95
CA SER A 16 -9.92 12.36 3.85
C SER A 16 -9.37 11.05 3.25
N VAL A 17 -8.06 10.95 3.00
CA VAL A 17 -7.44 9.71 2.47
C VAL A 17 -7.49 8.58 3.51
N ALA A 18 -7.47 8.95 4.79
CA ALA A 18 -7.68 8.02 5.88
C ALA A 18 -9.12 7.46 5.89
N GLU A 19 -10.13 8.32 5.68
CA GLU A 19 -11.55 7.94 5.77
C GLU A 19 -11.97 6.94 4.68
N ASP A 20 -11.55 7.13 3.43
CA ASP A 20 -11.87 6.20 2.33
C ASP A 20 -11.26 4.81 2.56
N HIS A 21 -10.03 4.76 3.09
CA HIS A 21 -9.41 3.49 3.48
C HIS A 21 -10.12 2.85 4.68
N TYR A 22 -10.58 3.62 5.66
CA TYR A 22 -11.36 3.09 6.79
C TYR A 22 -12.67 2.47 6.31
N VAL A 23 -13.36 3.09 5.35
CA VAL A 23 -14.58 2.52 4.75
C VAL A 23 -14.28 1.19 4.06
N LEU A 24 -13.21 1.11 3.26
CA LEU A 24 -12.82 -0.14 2.60
C LEU A 24 -12.47 -1.23 3.61
N PHE A 25 -11.64 -0.95 4.62
CA PHE A 25 -11.25 -1.94 5.63
C PHE A 25 -12.43 -2.42 6.48
N ARG A 26 -13.38 -1.52 6.82
CA ARG A 26 -14.66 -1.91 7.45
C ARG A 26 -15.44 -2.86 6.57
N ALA A 27 -15.63 -2.51 5.30
CA ALA A 27 -16.38 -3.34 4.36
C ALA A 27 -15.73 -4.71 4.14
N LEU A 28 -14.39 -4.76 4.01
CA LEU A 28 -13.65 -6.01 3.90
C LEU A 28 -13.82 -6.87 5.14
N ARG A 29 -13.68 -6.29 6.34
CA ARG A 29 -13.89 -6.99 7.60
C ARG A 29 -15.28 -7.60 7.67
N ASP A 30 -16.30 -6.81 7.36
CA ASP A 30 -17.70 -7.25 7.44
C ASP A 30 -18.00 -8.37 6.43
N VAL A 31 -17.49 -8.27 5.20
CA VAL A 31 -17.63 -9.33 4.18
C VAL A 31 -16.96 -10.63 4.65
N MET A 32 -15.76 -10.54 5.23
CA MET A 32 -15.01 -11.74 5.63
C MET A 32 -15.57 -12.39 6.90
N MET A 33 -16.07 -11.59 7.86
CA MET A 33 -16.69 -12.06 9.11
C MET A 33 -18.09 -12.62 8.93
N LYS A 34 -18.82 -12.22 7.87
CA LYS A 34 -20.17 -12.72 7.61
C LYS A 34 -20.16 -14.24 7.41
N GLU A 35 -21.02 -14.96 8.12
CA GLU A 35 -21.31 -16.36 7.83
C GLU A 35 -22.17 -16.43 6.55
N SER A 36 -21.52 -16.67 5.42
CA SER A 36 -22.17 -16.82 4.11
C SER A 36 -21.32 -17.71 3.20
N PRO A 37 -21.92 -18.32 2.16
CA PRO A 37 -21.18 -19.08 1.16
C PRO A 37 -20.04 -18.26 0.53
N ASP A 38 -18.96 -18.93 0.15
CA ASP A 38 -17.81 -18.33 -0.53
C ASP A 38 -18.18 -17.59 -1.83
N SER A 39 -19.21 -18.05 -2.54
CA SER A 39 -19.76 -17.38 -3.71
C SER A 39 -20.24 -15.97 -3.39
N ASP A 40 -20.90 -15.80 -2.25
CA ASP A 40 -21.54 -14.56 -1.85
C ASP A 40 -20.48 -13.57 -1.36
N LYS A 41 -19.46 -14.07 -0.65
CA LYS A 41 -18.28 -13.26 -0.27
C LYS A 41 -17.55 -12.74 -1.50
N ARG A 42 -17.31 -13.59 -2.50
CA ARG A 42 -16.67 -13.16 -3.77
C ARG A 42 -17.54 -12.16 -4.54
N ALA A 43 -18.86 -12.33 -4.57
CA ALA A 43 -19.76 -11.37 -5.19
C ALA A 43 -19.71 -10.00 -4.49
N ALA A 44 -19.68 -10.00 -3.16
CA ALA A 44 -19.51 -8.77 -2.37
C ALA A 44 -18.16 -8.08 -2.64
N LEU A 45 -17.05 -8.84 -2.67
CA LEU A 45 -15.74 -8.30 -3.03
C LEU A 45 -15.71 -7.68 -4.44
N SER A 46 -16.41 -8.29 -5.41
CA SER A 46 -16.54 -7.74 -6.76
C SER A 46 -17.33 -6.43 -6.80
N THR A 47 -18.22 -6.20 -5.84
CA THR A 47 -18.95 -4.92 -5.71
C THR A 47 -18.07 -3.86 -5.06
N LEU A 48 -17.17 -4.25 -4.14
CA LEU A 48 -16.22 -3.34 -3.49
C LEU A 48 -15.14 -2.84 -4.45
N ASP A 49 -14.67 -3.68 -5.37
CA ASP A 49 -13.70 -3.30 -6.40
C ASP A 49 -14.14 -3.80 -7.78
N PRO A 50 -15.00 -3.05 -8.50
CA PRO A 50 -15.53 -3.47 -9.79
C PRO A 50 -14.48 -3.45 -10.91
N LYS A 51 -13.26 -2.95 -10.65
CA LYS A 51 -12.16 -2.97 -11.63
C LYS A 51 -11.50 -4.34 -11.71
N ARG A 52 -11.65 -5.19 -10.69
CA ARG A 52 -11.08 -6.53 -10.66
C ARG A 52 -11.91 -7.51 -11.45
N ASP A 53 -11.26 -8.32 -12.27
CA ASP A 53 -11.90 -9.44 -12.94
C ASP A 53 -12.19 -10.62 -11.98
N ALA A 54 -12.92 -11.62 -12.48
CA ALA A 54 -13.28 -12.78 -11.68
C ALA A 54 -12.09 -13.60 -11.17
N ALA A 55 -10.95 -13.60 -11.87
CA ALA A 55 -9.74 -14.28 -11.42
C ALA A 55 -9.07 -13.50 -10.28
N GLN A 56 -8.92 -12.19 -10.45
CA GLN A 56 -8.38 -11.28 -9.44
C GLN A 56 -9.22 -11.28 -8.16
N ILE A 57 -10.55 -11.39 -8.26
CA ILE A 57 -11.45 -11.54 -7.11
C ILE A 57 -11.25 -12.89 -6.41
N ARG A 58 -11.08 -14.00 -7.15
CA ARG A 58 -10.78 -15.31 -6.54
C ARG A 58 -9.47 -15.29 -5.77
N ASP A 59 -8.43 -14.68 -6.34
CA ASP A 59 -7.11 -14.60 -5.72
C ASP A 59 -7.11 -13.66 -4.52
N TRP A 60 -7.88 -12.57 -4.59
CA TRP A 60 -8.05 -11.66 -3.45
C TRP A 60 -8.80 -12.34 -2.31
N TYR A 61 -9.91 -13.04 -2.61
CA TYR A 61 -10.65 -13.83 -1.63
C TYR A 61 -9.73 -14.84 -0.94
N LYS A 62 -8.96 -15.63 -1.70
CA LYS A 62 -8.03 -16.62 -1.13
C LYS A 62 -7.04 -16.01 -0.14
N ARG A 63 -6.52 -14.81 -0.45
CA ARG A 63 -5.61 -14.07 0.45
C ARG A 63 -6.32 -13.59 1.72
N LEU A 64 -7.54 -13.09 1.59
CA LEU A 64 -8.34 -12.64 2.73
C LEU A 64 -8.80 -13.81 3.62
N SER A 65 -9.08 -14.98 3.04
CA SER A 65 -9.59 -16.15 3.78
C SER A 65 -8.58 -16.77 4.75
N VAL A 66 -7.28 -16.52 4.53
CA VAL A 66 -6.21 -17.00 5.43
C VAL A 66 -5.77 -15.94 6.44
N PHE A 67 -6.37 -14.76 6.38
CA PHE A 67 -6.05 -13.61 7.22
C PHE A 67 -7.08 -13.51 8.36
N ASP A 68 -6.64 -13.11 9.57
CA ASP A 68 -7.58 -12.79 10.65
C ASP A 68 -8.30 -11.47 10.32
N PRO A 69 -9.61 -11.51 9.99
CA PRO A 69 -10.34 -10.31 9.58
C PRO A 69 -10.47 -9.27 10.69
N THR A 70 -10.27 -9.63 11.97
CA THR A 70 -10.30 -8.67 13.08
C THR A 70 -9.11 -7.73 13.06
N TYR A 71 -8.02 -8.04 12.34
CA TYR A 71 -6.91 -7.12 12.16
C TYR A 71 -7.35 -5.82 11.47
N PHE A 72 -8.38 -5.89 10.62
CA PHE A 72 -8.96 -4.70 10.01
C PHE A 72 -9.65 -3.77 11.02
N ASP A 73 -10.00 -4.23 12.23
CA ASP A 73 -10.54 -3.38 13.29
C ASP A 73 -9.55 -2.30 13.72
N PHE A 74 -8.25 -2.58 13.63
CA PHE A 74 -7.22 -1.58 13.89
C PHE A 74 -7.38 -0.37 12.97
N PHE A 75 -7.48 -0.61 11.66
CA PHE A 75 -7.69 0.45 10.67
C PHE A 75 -9.11 1.02 10.74
N ALA A 76 -10.13 0.17 10.81
CA ALA A 76 -11.53 0.55 10.84
C ALA A 76 -11.92 1.43 12.03
N SER A 77 -11.22 1.29 13.16
CA SER A 77 -11.48 2.07 14.39
C SER A 77 -11.13 3.55 14.29
N GLY A 78 -10.48 3.98 13.19
CA GLY A 78 -9.98 5.34 13.05
C GLY A 78 -8.93 5.70 14.10
N ARG A 79 -8.40 4.69 14.82
CA ARG A 79 -7.27 4.87 15.73
C ARG A 79 -6.09 5.32 14.89
N LYS A 80 -5.87 6.63 14.88
CA LYS A 80 -4.61 7.21 14.42
C LYS A 80 -3.53 6.53 15.24
N VAL A 81 -2.53 5.98 14.56
CA VAL A 81 -1.33 5.54 15.26
C VAL A 81 -0.67 6.83 15.75
N GLU A 82 -1.03 7.29 16.95
CA GLU A 82 -0.36 8.37 17.67
C GLU A 82 1.02 7.92 18.16
N SER A 83 1.69 7.03 17.43
CA SER A 83 3.07 6.74 17.73
C SER A 83 3.91 7.81 17.05
N SER A 84 4.41 8.72 17.88
CA SER A 84 5.53 9.60 17.60
C SER A 84 6.71 8.92 16.87
N GLN A 85 6.80 7.59 16.91
CA GLN A 85 7.80 6.77 16.20
C GLN A 85 7.65 6.77 14.66
N TYR A 86 6.43 6.87 14.11
CA TYR A 86 6.24 6.98 12.65
C TYR A 86 6.47 8.40 12.12
N ARG A 87 6.53 9.40 13.01
CA ARG A 87 6.78 10.81 12.65
C ARG A 87 8.28 11.17 12.63
N GLN A 88 9.18 10.19 12.80
CA GLN A 88 10.63 10.40 12.91
C GLN A 88 11.39 9.90 11.67
N LEU A 89 10.83 10.09 10.46
CA LEU A 89 11.50 9.68 9.21
C LEU A 89 12.87 10.36 9.07
N ASP A 90 12.97 11.61 9.51
CA ASP A 90 14.20 12.39 9.64
C ASP A 90 15.24 11.76 10.58
N GLN A 91 14.83 10.86 11.48
CA GLN A 91 15.74 10.13 12.39
C GLN A 91 16.01 8.71 11.91
N VAL A 92 15.04 8.05 11.26
CA VAL A 92 15.13 6.64 10.86
C VAL A 92 15.79 6.48 9.49
N LEU A 93 15.40 7.27 8.50
CA LEU A 93 15.92 7.13 7.13
C LEU A 93 17.43 7.35 7.03
N PRO A 94 18.04 8.33 7.76
CA PRO A 94 19.49 8.49 7.75
C PRO A 94 20.26 7.30 8.36
N GLY A 95 19.61 6.46 9.17
CA GLY A 95 20.21 5.28 9.78
C GLY A 95 20.32 4.06 8.85
N ILE A 96 19.73 4.12 7.64
CA ILE A 96 19.74 3.01 6.69
C ILE A 96 21.06 3.03 5.89
N SER A 97 21.91 2.03 6.13
CA SER A 97 23.26 1.98 5.54
C SER A 97 23.38 1.20 4.22
N CYS A 98 22.32 0.50 3.80
CA CYS A 98 22.31 -0.24 2.53
C CYS A 98 21.63 0.58 1.43
N PRO A 99 21.94 0.34 0.14
CA PRO A 99 21.26 0.99 -0.96
C PRO A 99 19.74 0.79 -0.86
N VAL A 100 18.98 1.84 -1.12
CA VAL A 100 17.51 1.82 -1.04
C VAL A 100 16.91 2.25 -2.38
N LEU A 101 16.01 1.45 -2.93
CA LEU A 101 15.12 1.88 -4.01
C LEU A 101 13.74 2.20 -3.43
N LEU A 102 13.28 3.42 -3.62
CA LEU A 102 11.91 3.84 -3.36
C LEU A 102 11.12 3.84 -4.67
N ILE A 103 10.08 3.01 -4.73
CA ILE A 103 9.17 2.89 -5.87
C ILE A 103 7.86 3.57 -5.48
N GLN A 104 7.43 4.59 -6.22
CA GLN A 104 6.16 5.28 -5.97
C GLN A 104 5.09 4.84 -6.97
N GLY A 105 3.88 4.58 -6.47
CA GLY A 105 2.69 4.50 -7.31
C GLY A 105 2.30 5.88 -7.85
N ASP A 106 1.43 5.94 -8.83
CA ASP A 106 0.88 7.18 -9.34
C ASP A 106 -0.22 7.69 -8.40
N PRO A 107 -0.06 8.86 -7.72
CA PRO A 107 -1.08 9.38 -6.82
C PRO A 107 -2.43 9.60 -7.52
N SER A 108 -2.41 9.94 -8.81
CA SER A 108 -3.63 10.11 -9.60
C SER A 108 -4.39 8.80 -9.87
N ASN A 109 -3.73 7.66 -9.64
CA ASN A 109 -4.28 6.32 -9.79
C ASN A 109 -4.34 5.56 -8.45
N GLY A 110 -4.29 6.27 -7.32
CA GLY A 110 -4.43 5.69 -5.98
C GLY A 110 -3.11 5.19 -5.37
N GLY A 111 -1.95 5.70 -5.81
CA GLY A 111 -0.71 5.62 -5.04
C GLY A 111 -0.81 6.42 -3.75
N LEU A 112 -0.21 5.92 -2.67
CA LEU A 112 -0.31 6.50 -1.33
C LEU A 112 0.75 7.56 -1.06
N LEU A 113 1.92 7.44 -1.67
CA LEU A 113 3.02 8.36 -1.40
C LEU A 113 2.91 9.58 -2.32
N SER A 114 2.94 10.79 -1.77
CA SER A 114 2.92 12.03 -2.56
C SER A 114 4.32 12.37 -3.11
N ASP A 115 4.36 13.19 -4.16
CA ASP A 115 5.62 13.62 -4.78
C ASP A 115 6.52 14.41 -3.79
N GLU A 116 5.90 15.22 -2.93
CA GLU A 116 6.59 15.96 -1.86
C GLU A 116 7.23 15.04 -0.81
N PHE A 117 6.51 13.98 -0.40
CA PHE A 117 7.02 13.01 0.56
C PHE A 117 8.11 12.12 -0.04
N VAL A 118 8.04 11.81 -1.34
CA VAL A 118 9.14 11.15 -2.06
C VAL A 118 10.40 12.00 -1.96
N GLU A 119 10.32 13.27 -2.37
CA GLU A 119 11.47 14.17 -2.42
C GLU A 119 12.14 14.27 -1.04
N THR A 120 11.32 14.49 -0.01
CA THR A 120 11.80 14.52 1.39
C THR A 120 12.45 13.20 1.79
N SER A 121 11.80 12.06 1.55
CA SER A 121 12.31 10.75 1.98
C SER A 121 13.61 10.37 1.30
N VAL A 122 13.72 10.61 -0.02
CA VAL A 122 14.93 10.33 -0.81
C VAL A 122 16.08 11.20 -0.35
N SER A 123 15.83 12.48 -0.01
CA SER A 123 16.87 13.39 0.51
C SER A 123 17.48 12.96 1.85
N LEU A 124 16.74 12.17 2.65
CA LEU A 124 17.18 11.68 3.95
C LEU A 124 17.94 10.35 3.87
N LEU A 125 17.80 9.61 2.76
CA LEU A 125 18.46 8.32 2.57
C LEU A 125 19.93 8.53 2.16
N PRO A 126 20.91 7.93 2.85
CA PRO A 126 22.32 8.06 2.49
C PRO A 126 22.66 7.54 1.09
N ASP A 127 21.96 6.49 0.66
CA ASP A 127 22.07 5.87 -0.67
C ASP A 127 20.66 5.53 -1.19
N GLY A 128 19.90 6.59 -1.51
CA GLY A 128 18.53 6.50 -2.00
C GLY A 128 18.41 6.67 -3.51
N SER A 129 17.77 5.71 -4.16
CA SER A 129 17.29 5.76 -5.54
C SER A 129 15.76 5.84 -5.58
N TYR A 130 15.22 6.45 -6.62
CA TYR A 130 13.77 6.66 -6.76
C TYR A 130 13.27 6.38 -8.18
N VAL A 131 12.08 5.79 -8.26
CA VAL A 131 11.32 5.65 -9.50
C VAL A 131 9.82 5.80 -9.25
N LYS A 132 9.12 6.52 -10.15
CA LYS A 132 7.66 6.56 -10.20
C LYS A 132 7.15 5.69 -11.32
N ILE A 133 6.14 4.86 -11.06
CA ILE A 133 5.52 4.01 -12.06
C ILE A 133 4.12 4.55 -12.39
N LEU A 134 4.02 5.28 -13.49
CA LEU A 134 2.78 5.93 -13.93
C LEU A 134 1.67 4.92 -14.22
N GLY A 135 0.44 5.29 -13.84
CA GLY A 135 -0.74 4.45 -13.98
C GLY A 135 -0.71 3.15 -13.17
N ALA A 136 0.15 3.05 -12.15
CA ALA A 136 0.02 2.08 -11.05
C ALA A 136 -0.60 2.78 -9.85
N GLY A 137 -1.50 2.10 -9.11
CA GLY A 137 -1.93 2.56 -7.79
C GLY A 137 -0.97 2.06 -6.70
N HIS A 138 -1.49 1.86 -5.49
CA HIS A 138 -0.70 1.41 -4.35
C HIS A 138 -0.03 0.03 -4.52
N ASN A 139 -0.71 -0.92 -5.19
CA ASN A 139 -0.15 -2.26 -5.43
C ASN A 139 0.66 -2.28 -6.74
N VAL A 140 1.76 -1.52 -6.78
CA VAL A 140 2.55 -1.27 -7.99
C VAL A 140 2.99 -2.55 -8.71
N HIS A 141 3.44 -3.57 -7.98
CA HIS A 141 3.85 -4.85 -8.57
C HIS A 141 2.69 -5.61 -9.23
N ALA A 142 1.46 -5.44 -8.73
CA ALA A 142 0.28 -6.09 -9.28
C ALA A 142 -0.28 -5.32 -10.49
N ASP A 143 -0.27 -3.99 -10.41
CA ASP A 143 -0.81 -3.12 -11.46
C ASP A 143 0.12 -3.05 -12.67
N ARG A 144 1.43 -3.00 -12.44
CA ARG A 144 2.47 -2.81 -13.46
C ARG A 144 3.64 -3.79 -13.27
N PRO A 145 3.39 -5.11 -13.36
CA PRO A 145 4.40 -6.13 -13.02
C PRO A 145 5.68 -6.01 -13.85
N ASN A 146 5.57 -5.73 -15.15
CA ASN A 146 6.74 -5.61 -16.03
C ASN A 146 7.60 -4.38 -15.67
N GLN A 147 6.98 -3.23 -15.40
CA GLN A 147 7.68 -2.01 -15.02
C GLN A 147 8.32 -2.17 -13.63
N PHE A 148 7.58 -2.76 -12.70
CA PHE A 148 8.07 -3.05 -11.35
C PHE A 148 9.29 -3.99 -11.41
N SER A 149 9.18 -5.14 -12.08
CA SER A 149 10.29 -6.10 -12.20
C SER A 149 11.51 -5.47 -12.89
N ARG A 150 11.29 -4.63 -13.90
CA ARG A 150 12.38 -3.90 -14.56
C ARG A 150 13.11 -2.98 -13.58
N ALA A 151 12.38 -2.13 -12.85
CA ALA A 151 12.96 -1.21 -11.87
C ALA A 151 13.75 -1.96 -10.78
N VAL A 152 13.20 -3.06 -10.27
CA VAL A 152 13.87 -3.92 -9.28
C VAL A 152 15.14 -4.52 -9.85
N ASN A 153 15.11 -5.09 -11.05
CA ASN A 153 16.28 -5.71 -11.67
C ASN A 153 17.37 -4.68 -12.03
N GLU A 154 17.00 -3.50 -12.51
CA GLU A 154 17.95 -2.42 -12.80
C GLU A 154 18.66 -1.96 -11.50
N PHE A 155 17.92 -1.79 -10.42
CA PHE A 155 18.50 -1.45 -9.11
C PHE A 155 19.41 -2.56 -8.58
N LEU A 156 18.96 -3.82 -8.59
CA LEU A 156 19.77 -4.96 -8.14
C LEU A 156 21.02 -5.17 -8.99
N GLY A 157 20.98 -4.78 -10.28
CA GLY A 157 22.15 -4.82 -11.17
C GLY A 157 23.12 -3.64 -11.00
N SER A 158 22.70 -2.57 -10.30
CA SER A 158 23.52 -1.38 -10.05
C SER A 158 24.31 -1.41 -8.73
N ILE A 159 24.04 -2.40 -7.86
CA ILE A 159 24.66 -2.55 -6.54
C ILE A 159 25.75 -3.62 -6.52
#